data_AF-A0A803KPC1-F1
#
_entry.id   AF-A0A803KPC1-F1
#
_cell.length_a   1.000
_cell.length_b   1.000
_cell.length_c   1.000
_cell.angle_alpha   90.00
_cell.angle_beta   90.00
_cell.angle_gamma   90.00
#
_symmetry.space_group_name_H-M   'P 1'
#
loop_
_entity.id
_entity.type
_entity.pdbx_description
1 polymer ?
#
loop_
_entity_poly.entity_id
_entity_poly.type
_entity_poly.pdbx_seq_one_letter_code
_entity_poly.pdbx_strand_id
1 'polypeptide(L)'
;MTGECVVCLEVFEENEMLRLLPKCGHVFQVDCIDTWLRSHGTCPFCRANLVVVGDGPPRDMPTRAEVSIDGNHQRLGMVPITPWF
;
A
#
# COMPACT_ATOMS: atom_id res chain seq x y z
N MET A 1 -22.41 23.97 3.61
CA MET A 1 -22.26 22.52 3.35
C MET A 1 -21.77 21.93 4.65
N THR A 2 -22.65 21.29 5.40
CA THR A 2 -22.36 20.66 6.69
C THR A 2 -21.52 19.41 6.42
N GLY A 3 -20.36 19.29 7.04
CA GLY A 3 -19.60 18.04 7.01
C GLY A 3 -20.22 17.06 8.00
N GLU A 4 -20.43 15.82 7.57
CA GLU A 4 -20.98 14.75 8.40
C GLU A 4 -20.09 13.50 8.33
N CYS A 5 -20.07 12.74 9.43
CA CYS A 5 -19.32 11.49 9.50
C CYS A 5 -20.15 10.36 8.87
N VAL A 6 -19.72 9.81 7.74
CA VAL A 6 -20.48 8.72 7.08
C VAL A 6 -20.50 7.39 7.86
N VAL A 7 -19.77 7.30 8.98
CA VAL A 7 -19.73 6.10 9.83
C VAL A 7 -20.83 6.15 10.89
N CYS A 8 -21.01 7.28 11.58
CA CYS A 8 -22.05 7.46 12.61
C CYS A 8 -23.26 8.28 12.14
N LEU A 9 -23.15 8.93 10.97
CA LEU A 9 -24.16 9.81 10.37
C LEU A 9 -24.46 11.08 11.19
N GLU A 10 -23.53 11.49 12.05
CA GLU A 10 -23.62 12.73 12.83
C GLU A 10 -22.87 13.89 12.14
N VAL A 11 -23.35 15.11 12.38
CA VAL A 11 -22.75 16.35 11.86
C VAL A 11 -21.51 16.69 12.68
N PHE A 12 -20.45 17.15 12.02
CA PHE A 12 -19.25 17.57 12.74
C PHE A 12 -19.52 18.82 13.59
N GLU A 13 -19.13 18.75 14.86
CA GLU A 13 -19.18 19.88 15.79
C GLU A 13 -17.82 20.60 15.89
N GLU A 14 -17.83 21.87 16.32
CA GLU A 14 -16.61 22.68 16.46
C GLU A 14 -15.56 22.06 17.40
N ASN A 15 -16.02 21.23 18.34
CA ASN A 15 -15.21 20.65 19.39
C ASN A 15 -14.88 19.16 19.15
N GLU A 16 -15.19 18.64 17.96
CA GLU A 16 -14.87 17.27 17.58
C GLU A 16 -13.48 17.13 16.95
N MET A 17 -12.81 16.03 17.28
CA MET A 17 -11.55 15.67 16.63
C MET A 17 -11.84 14.93 15.33
N LEU A 18 -11.36 15.50 14.22
CA LEU A 18 -11.50 14.92 12.89
C LEU A 18 -10.15 14.45 12.37
N ARG A 19 -10.18 13.38 11.56
CA ARG A 19 -9.02 12.83 10.87
C ARG A 19 -9.26 12.82 9.37
N LEU A 20 -8.32 13.40 8.65
CA LEU A 20 -8.22 13.33 7.19
C LEU A 20 -7.41 12.10 6.79
N LEU A 21 -7.91 11.31 5.83
CA LEU A 21 -7.16 10.22 5.24
C LEU A 21 -6.30 10.74 4.07
N PRO A 22 -4.95 10.71 4.14
CA PRO A 22 -4.09 11.37 3.17
C PRO A 22 -4.16 10.76 1.76
N LYS A 23 -4.60 9.50 1.61
CA LYS A 23 -4.72 8.82 0.32
C LYS A 23 -5.92 9.29 -0.51
N CYS A 24 -6.98 9.76 0.12
CA CYS A 24 -8.23 10.08 -0.57
C CYS A 24 -8.88 11.40 -0.13
N GLY A 25 -8.37 12.06 0.91
CA GLY A 25 -8.86 13.35 1.38
C GLY A 25 -10.20 13.30 2.13
N HIS A 26 -10.75 12.12 2.41
CA HIS A 26 -12.00 12.01 3.17
C HIS A 26 -11.74 12.22 4.67
N VAL A 27 -12.68 12.90 5.33
CA VAL A 27 -12.63 13.30 6.73
C VAL A 27 -13.65 12.50 7.53
N PHE A 28 -13.26 12.07 8.73
CA PHE A 28 -14.08 11.30 9.66
C PHE A 28 -13.78 11.74 11.09
N GLN A 29 -14.71 11.53 12.04
CA GLN A 29 -14.39 11.62 13.47
C GLN A 29 -13.31 10.60 13.83
N VAL A 30 -12.37 11.01 14.69
CA VAL A 30 -11.24 10.15 15.12
C VAL A 30 -11.73 8.83 15.70
N ASP A 31 -12.73 8.86 16.60
CA ASP A 31 -13.24 7.65 17.24
C ASP A 31 -13.87 6.65 16.25
N CYS A 32 -14.58 7.18 15.26
CA CYS A 32 -15.21 6.40 14.20
C CYS A 32 -14.16 5.73 13.29
N ILE A 33 -13.19 6.51 12.80
CA ILE A 33 -12.20 5.99 11.87
C ILE A 33 -11.20 5.06 12.56
N ASP A 34 -10.78 5.36 13.78
CA ASP A 34 -9.88 4.47 14.53
C ASP A 34 -10.56 3.15 14.85
N THR A 35 -11.87 3.15 15.10
CA THR A 35 -12.66 1.92 15.27
C THR A 35 -12.74 1.10 14.01
N TRP A 36 -12.99 1.73 12.87
CA TRP A 36 -12.99 1.06 11.58
C TRP A 36 -11.62 0.45 11.23
N LEU A 37 -10.54 1.22 11.43
CA LEU A 37 -9.18 0.83 11.05
C LEU A 37 -8.60 -0.34 11.85
N ARG A 38 -9.20 -0.70 13.00
CA ARG A 38 -8.83 -1.92 13.74
C ARG A 38 -9.13 -3.20 12.95
N SER A 39 -10.14 -3.17 12.08
CA SER A 39 -10.59 -4.34 11.32
C SER A 39 -10.40 -4.20 9.81
N HIS A 40 -10.25 -2.97 9.32
CA HIS A 40 -10.22 -2.68 7.89
C HIS A 40 -9.10 -1.72 7.52
N GLY A 41 -8.30 -2.05 6.51
CA GLY A 41 -7.24 -1.17 5.99
C GLY A 41 -7.70 -0.19 4.90
N THR A 42 -9.01 0.10 4.79
CA THR A 42 -9.59 0.85 3.67
C THR A 42 -10.47 2.01 4.11
N CYS A 43 -10.60 3.02 3.25
CA CYS A 43 -11.49 4.15 3.49
C CYS A 43 -12.97 3.69 3.51
N PRO A 44 -13.77 4.03 4.55
CA PRO A 44 -15.19 3.68 4.60
C PRO A 44 -16.02 4.25 3.44
N PHE A 45 -15.64 5.41 2.92
CA PHE A 45 -16.39 6.11 1.87
C PHE A 45 -16.03 5.61 0.47
N CYS A 46 -14.75 5.68 0.09
CA CYS A 46 -14.31 5.39 -1.28
C CYS A 46 -13.55 4.07 -1.43
N ARG A 47 -13.37 3.31 -0.35
CA ARG A 47 -12.64 2.02 -0.33
C ARG A 47 -11.16 2.08 -0.74
N ALA A 48 -10.58 3.27 -0.85
CA ALA A 48 -9.14 3.44 -1.08
C ALA A 48 -8.32 2.72 0.00
N ASN A 49 -7.29 1.97 -0.39
CA ASN A 49 -6.41 1.26 0.53
C ASN A 49 -5.49 2.25 1.26
N LEU A 50 -5.47 2.15 2.59
CA LEU A 50 -4.75 3.05 3.50
C LEU A 50 -3.46 2.40 4.02
N VAL A 51 -3.24 1.12 3.73
CA VAL A 51 -1.97 0.45 4.02
C VAL A 51 -0.89 1.08 3.14
N VAL A 52 -0.09 1.94 3.76
CA VAL A 52 1.21 2.30 3.20
C VAL A 52 2.05 1.06 3.40
N VAL A 53 2.34 0.34 2.32
CA VAL A 53 3.43 -0.63 2.36
C VAL A 53 4.65 0.20 2.69
N GLY A 54 5.06 0.20 3.96
CA GLY A 54 6.34 0.72 4.33
C GLY A 54 7.35 -0.05 3.49
N ASP A 55 8.14 0.67 2.70
CA ASP A 55 9.49 0.25 2.35
C ASP A 55 10.22 -0.06 3.66
N GLY A 56 9.96 -1.25 4.22
CA GLY A 56 10.96 -1.89 5.05
C GLY A 56 12.22 -1.97 4.19
N PRO A 57 13.41 -1.74 4.76
CA PRO A 57 14.63 -1.98 4.01
C PRO A 57 14.54 -3.39 3.40
N PRO A 58 14.98 -3.59 2.15
CA PRO A 58 14.99 -4.91 1.52
C PRO A 58 15.53 -5.90 2.55
N ARG A 59 14.72 -6.89 2.94
CA ARG A 59 15.14 -7.91 3.91
C ARG A 59 16.45 -8.45 3.37
N ASP A 60 17.54 -8.19 4.10
CA ASP A 60 18.89 -8.56 3.73
C ASP A 60 18.90 -9.97 3.13
N MET A 61 18.99 -10.01 1.80
CA MET A 61 19.36 -11.21 1.10
C MET A 61 20.79 -11.48 1.54
N PRO A 62 21.13 -12.66 2.09
CA PRO A 62 22.50 -12.93 2.46
C PRO A 62 23.31 -12.87 1.17
N THR A 63 24.07 -11.79 0.98
CA THR A 63 25.16 -11.75 0.00
C THR A 63 26.29 -12.56 0.60
N ARG A 64 26.07 -13.88 0.73
CA ARG A 64 27.19 -14.79 0.85
C ARG A 64 27.71 -14.90 -0.58
N ALA A 65 28.75 -14.13 -0.85
CA ALA A 65 29.61 -14.39 -1.99
C ALA A 65 30.14 -15.82 -1.83
N GLU A 66 29.45 -16.79 -2.41
CA GLU A 66 30.03 -18.07 -2.72
C GLU A 66 30.82 -17.90 -4.01
N VAL A 67 32.13 -17.73 -3.82
CA VAL A 67 33.11 -17.90 -4.88
C VAL A 67 33.05 -19.37 -5.31
N SER A 68 32.52 -19.64 -6.52
CA SER A 68 32.82 -20.89 -7.22
C SER A 68 33.57 -20.54 -8.50
N ILE A 69 34.81 -21.00 -8.53
CA ILE A 69 35.72 -20.90 -9.65
C ILE A 69 35.51 -22.16 -10.47
N ASP A 70 34.87 -22.04 -11.62
CA ASP A 70 34.91 -23.06 -12.66
C ASP A 70 34.71 -22.39 -14.03
N GLY A 71 35.83 -22.21 -14.72
CA GLY A 71 35.86 -21.70 -16.07
C GLY A 71 35.29 -22.71 -17.05
N ASN A 72 34.39 -22.27 -17.95
CA ASN A 72 34.32 -22.84 -19.28
C ASN A 72 33.69 -21.87 -20.29
N HIS A 73 34.25 -21.97 -21.49
CA HIS A 73 34.10 -21.18 -22.68
C HIS A 73 32.78 -21.51 -23.44
N GLN A 74 32.24 -20.50 -24.14
CA GLN A 74 31.49 -20.63 -25.41
C GLN A 74 30.09 -21.29 -25.40
N ARG A 75 29.04 -20.52 -25.76
CA ARG A 75 28.56 -20.41 -27.15
C ARG A 75 27.23 -19.64 -27.21
N LEU A 76 27.24 -18.57 -28.00
CA LEU A 76 26.08 -17.80 -28.44
C LEU A 76 25.08 -18.72 -29.17
N GLY A 77 23.84 -18.74 -28.72
CA GLY A 77 22.72 -19.41 -29.38
C GLY A 77 21.57 -18.43 -29.60
N MET A 78 21.73 -17.53 -30.56
CA MET A 78 20.61 -16.82 -31.18
C MET A 78 19.70 -17.87 -31.82
N VAL A 79 18.54 -18.15 -31.21
CA VAL A 79 17.45 -18.79 -31.93
C VAL A 79 16.50 -17.68 -32.37
N PRO A 80 16.30 -17.50 -33.69
CA PRO A 80 15.52 -16.41 -34.24
C PRO A 80 14.07 -16.47 -33.75
N ILE A 81 13.57 -15.29 -33.39
CA ILE A 81 12.17 -14.91 -33.27
C ILE A 81 11.28 -15.65 -34.28
N THR A 82 10.64 -16.75 -33.89
CA THR A 82 9.47 -17.24 -34.62
C THR A 82 8.31 -16.31 -34.29
N PRO A 83 7.75 -15.58 -35.27
CA PRO A 83 6.65 -14.69 -35.01
C PRO A 83 5.34 -15.49 -34.85
N TRP A 84 4.68 -15.31 -33.70
CA TRP A 84 3.23 -15.21 -33.54
C TRP A 84 2.36 -16.16 -34.41
N PHE A 85 1.96 -17.29 -33.84
CA PHE A 85 0.56 -17.71 -33.94
C PHE A 85 -0.21 -17.08 -32.78
#